data_AF-A0A535JGK3-F1
#
_entry.id   AF-A0A535JGK3-F1
#
_cell.length_a   1.000
_cell.length_b   1.000
_cell.length_c   1.000
_cell.angle_alpha   90.00
_cell.angle_beta   90.00
_cell.angle_gamma   90.00
#
_symmetry.space_group_name_H-M   'P 1'
#
loop_
_entity.id
_entity.type
_entity.pdbx_description
1 polymer ?
#
loop_
_entity_poly.entity_id
_entity_poly.type
_entity_poly.pdbx_seq_one_letter_code
_entity_poly.pdbx_strand_id
1 'polypeptide(L)'
;MAAIPDTNRTQRLVLAFFAVVWIALAVILVAAPEIYDAPLGLGPGAHRLSDLAFLILISALIAIVAIGVLRRWRWAFWLVVVAFMAGILRLLASALQLTNILPGGGPAWYVALQAAIGTAQFLIALAMIAGYRKAGVWGAF
;
A
#
# COMPACT_ATOMS: atom_id res chain seq x y z
N MET A 1 21.99 19.19 -7.42
CA MET A 1 20.63 19.27 -6.85
C MET A 1 19.65 18.91 -7.95
N ALA A 2 19.09 17.70 -7.93
CA ALA A 2 18.08 17.31 -8.91
C ALA A 2 16.80 18.11 -8.63
N ALA A 3 16.30 18.85 -9.62
CA ALA A 3 15.03 19.55 -9.54
C ALA A 3 13.94 18.54 -9.17
N ILE A 4 13.31 18.70 -8.01
CA ILE A 4 12.11 17.94 -7.67
C ILE A 4 11.08 18.33 -8.74
N PRO A 5 10.61 17.41 -9.60
CA PRO A 5 9.65 17.77 -10.64
C PRO A 5 8.42 18.38 -9.99
N ASP A 6 7.83 19.40 -10.61
CA ASP A 6 6.62 20.10 -10.14
C ASP A 6 5.45 19.13 -9.96
N THR A 7 5.44 18.49 -8.79
CA THR A 7 4.56 17.39 -8.46
C THR A 7 3.30 17.98 -7.84
N ASN A 8 2.16 17.70 -8.46
CA ASN A 8 0.90 18.26 -7.97
C ASN A 8 0.47 17.61 -6.64
N ARG A 9 -0.52 18.22 -5.97
CA ARG A 9 -0.97 17.79 -4.64
C ARG A 9 -1.41 16.32 -4.60
N THR A 10 -2.11 15.85 -5.64
CA THR A 10 -2.54 14.46 -5.81
C THR A 10 -1.35 13.49 -5.91
N GLN A 11 -0.38 13.78 -6.79
CA GLN A 11 0.81 12.95 -6.96
C GLN A 11 1.62 12.89 -5.65
N ARG A 12 1.82 14.02 -4.95
CA ARG A 12 2.52 14.06 -3.66
C ARG A 12 1.81 13.21 -2.60
N LEU A 13 0.49 13.27 -2.53
CA LEU A 13 -0.31 12.51 -1.58
C LEU A 13 -0.20 11.00 -1.84
N VAL A 14 -0.30 10.56 -3.09
CA VAL A 14 -0.15 9.14 -3.46
C VAL A 14 1.27 8.65 -3.20
N LEU A 15 2.29 9.43 -3.57
CA LEU A 15 3.70 9.08 -3.33
C LEU A 15 4.04 9.04 -1.83
N ALA A 16 3.54 10.00 -1.05
CA ALA A 16 3.72 10.01 0.40
C ALA A 16 3.05 8.78 1.04
N PHE A 17 1.85 8.41 0.59
CA PHE A 17 1.18 7.20 1.07
C PHE A 17 2.00 5.94 0.74
N PHE A 18 2.50 5.80 -0.50
CA PHE A 18 3.37 4.69 -0.86
C PHE A 18 4.64 4.63 -0.01
N ALA A 19 5.27 5.77 0.27
CA ALA A 19 6.45 5.84 1.11
C ALA A 19 6.14 5.40 2.56
N VAL A 20 5.05 5.89 3.15
CA VAL A 20 4.63 5.51 4.51
C VAL A 20 4.35 4.00 4.60
N VAL A 21 3.62 3.44 3.64
CA VAL A 21 3.31 1.99 3.62
C VAL A 21 4.59 1.16 3.42
N TRP A 22 5.51 1.62 2.57
CA TRP A 22 6.78 0.94 2.36
C TRP A 22 7.65 0.95 3.62
N ILE A 23 7.74 2.09 4.32
CA ILE A 23 8.46 2.19 5.59
C ILE A 23 7.81 1.29 6.64
N ALA A 24 6.48 1.32 6.76
CA ALA A 24 5.76 0.45 7.70
C ALA A 24 6.05 -1.03 7.41
N LEU A 25 6.03 -1.43 6.14
CA LEU A 25 6.39 -2.80 5.74
C LEU A 25 7.82 -3.15 6.15
N ALA A 26 8.79 -2.28 5.85
CA ALA A 26 10.19 -2.51 6.21
C ALA A 26 10.37 -2.63 7.73
N VAL A 27 9.69 -1.78 8.51
CA VAL A 27 9.72 -1.84 9.98
C VAL A 27 9.12 -3.15 10.49
N ILE A 28 7.96 -3.59 9.99
CA ILE A 28 7.33 -4.84 10.44
C ILE A 28 8.22 -6.04 10.10
N LEU A 29 8.82 -6.05 8.91
CA LEU A 29 9.66 -7.17 8.48
C LEU A 29 10.95 -7.30 9.31
N VAL A 30 11.45 -6.19 9.87
CA VAL A 30 12.60 -6.20 10.78
C VAL A 30 12.20 -6.45 12.24
N ALA A 31 11.07 -5.90 12.69
CA ALA A 31 10.66 -5.89 14.09
C ALA A 31 9.77 -7.07 14.50
N ALA A 32 9.04 -7.67 13.56
CA ALA A 32 8.12 -8.78 13.79
C ALA A 32 8.05 -9.71 12.55
N PRO A 33 9.19 -10.33 12.14
CA PRO A 33 9.25 -11.23 10.99
C PRO A 33 8.27 -12.41 11.09
N GLU A 34 7.94 -12.85 12.30
CA GLU A 34 7.01 -13.96 12.58
C GLU A 34 5.60 -13.76 12.01
N ILE A 35 5.20 -12.52 11.72
CA ILE A 35 3.92 -12.20 11.07
C ILE A 35 3.89 -12.71 9.61
N TYR A 36 5.06 -12.82 8.97
CA TYR A 36 5.20 -13.27 7.58
C TYR A 36 5.67 -14.72 7.44
N ASP A 37 6.17 -15.32 8.53
CA ASP A 37 6.68 -16.70 8.53
C ASP A 37 5.57 -17.74 8.27
N ALA A 38 4.40 -17.60 8.90
CA ALA A 38 3.31 -18.57 8.77
C ALA A 38 2.63 -18.57 7.38
N PRO A 39 2.37 -17.41 6.73
CA PRO A 39 1.81 -17.37 5.38
C PRO A 39 2.80 -17.78 4.27
N LEU A 40 4.12 -17.60 4.49
CA LEU A 40 5.13 -17.91 3.47
C LEU A 40 5.53 -19.39 3.46
N GLY A 41 5.27 -20.15 4.53
CA GLY A 41 5.40 -21.61 4.54
C GLY A 41 6.82 -22.13 4.34
N LEU A 42 7.83 -21.41 4.82
CA LEU A 42 9.24 -21.69 4.53
C LEU A 42 9.91 -22.40 5.71
N GLY A 43 10.58 -23.52 5.41
CA GLY A 43 11.35 -24.30 6.39
C GLY A 43 12.57 -23.54 6.95
N PRO A 44 13.17 -24.02 8.07
CA PRO A 44 14.21 -23.31 8.81
C PRO A 44 15.42 -22.99 7.92
N GLY A 45 15.79 -21.71 7.81
CA GLY A 45 17.00 -21.26 7.09
C GLY A 45 16.76 -20.61 5.71
N ALA A 46 15.57 -20.71 5.13
CA ALA A 46 15.20 -20.02 3.88
C ALA A 46 14.74 -18.55 4.07
N HIS A 47 14.53 -18.13 5.32
CA HIS A 47 13.74 -16.93 5.69
C HIS A 47 14.32 -15.61 5.14
N ARG A 48 15.65 -15.42 5.20
CA ARG A 48 16.26 -14.15 4.76
C ARG A 48 16.17 -13.92 3.25
N LEU A 49 16.32 -14.97 2.45
CA LEU A 49 16.33 -14.86 0.99
C LEU A 49 14.93 -14.58 0.44
N SER A 50 13.90 -15.23 1.01
CA SER A 50 12.50 -14.98 0.67
C SER A 50 12.03 -13.59 1.08
N ASP A 51 12.37 -13.14 2.29
CA ASP A 51 11.98 -11.82 2.77
C ASP A 51 12.64 -10.72 1.96
N LEU A 52 13.92 -10.89 1.62
CA LEU A 52 14.63 -9.97 0.72
C LEU A 52 14.05 -10.02 -0.69
N ALA A 53 13.74 -11.19 -1.23
CA ALA A 53 13.13 -11.31 -2.56
C ALA A 53 11.74 -10.64 -2.59
N PHE A 54 10.94 -10.82 -1.55
CA PHE A 54 9.65 -10.17 -1.38
C PHE A 54 9.80 -8.65 -1.29
N LEU A 55 10.72 -8.15 -0.47
CA LEU A 55 11.02 -6.73 -0.35
C LEU A 55 11.53 -6.13 -1.66
N ILE A 56 12.38 -6.84 -2.40
CA ILE A 56 12.89 -6.39 -3.70
C ILE A 56 11.73 -6.31 -4.70
N LEU A 57 10.89 -7.34 -4.78
CA LEU A 57 9.78 -7.41 -5.72
C LEU A 57 8.74 -6.32 -5.44
N ILE A 58 8.35 -6.13 -4.18
CA ILE A 58 7.39 -5.08 -3.80
C ILE A 58 7.98 -3.68 -4.01
N SER A 59 9.28 -3.49 -3.75
CA SER A 59 9.97 -2.22 -3.99
C SER A 59 10.02 -1.90 -5.49
N ALA A 60 10.32 -2.89 -6.34
CA ALA A 60 10.31 -2.73 -7.79
C ALA A 60 8.90 -2.37 -8.30
N LEU A 61 7.86 -3.06 -7.79
CA LEU A 61 6.47 -2.75 -8.14
C LEU A 61 6.10 -1.31 -7.73
N ILE A 62 6.43 -0.90 -6.50
CA ILE A 62 6.17 0.45 -6.01
C ILE A 62 6.92 1.48 -6.85
N ALA A 63 8.17 1.22 -7.22
CA ALA A 63 8.96 2.11 -8.07
C ALA A 63 8.34 2.28 -9.46
N ILE A 64 7.89 1.20 -10.10
CA ILE A 64 7.21 1.25 -11.40
C ILE A 64 5.93 2.09 -11.31
N VAL A 65 5.12 1.85 -10.28
CA VAL A 65 3.89 2.62 -10.06
C VAL A 65 4.21 4.09 -9.79
N ALA A 66 5.20 4.39 -8.94
CA ALA A 66 5.65 5.75 -8.65
C ALA A 66 6.13 6.49 -9.90
N ILE A 67 6.89 5.82 -10.79
CA ILE A 67 7.27 6.37 -12.09
C ILE A 67 6.03 6.65 -12.95
N GLY A 68 5.05 5.74 -12.95
CA GLY A 68 3.77 5.93 -13.63
C GLY A 68 2.98 7.12 -13.09
N VAL A 69 2.99 7.34 -11.77
CA VAL A 69 2.41 8.52 -11.11
C VAL A 69 3.13 9.79 -11.56
N LEU A 70 4.46 9.82 -11.51
CA LEU A 70 5.27 10.98 -11.90
C LEU A 70 5.10 11.35 -13.37
N ARG A 71 5.08 10.35 -14.26
CA ARG A 71 4.81 10.53 -15.70
C ARG A 71 3.33 10.74 -16.02
N ARG A 72 2.45 10.79 -15.02
CA ARG A 72 0.99 10.99 -15.16
C ARG A 72 0.34 10.00 -16.13
N TRP A 73 0.78 8.74 -16.12
CA TRP A 73 0.22 7.71 -16.99
C TRP A 73 -1.26 7.48 -16.67
N ARG A 74 -2.10 7.45 -17.71
CA ARG A 74 -3.54 7.18 -17.57
C ARG A 74 -3.80 5.79 -16.97
N TRP A 75 -2.98 4.81 -17.36
CA TRP A 75 -3.04 3.45 -16.80
C TRP A 75 -2.66 3.43 -15.32
N ALA A 76 -1.61 4.15 -14.91
CA ALA A 76 -1.21 4.22 -13.50
C ALA A 76 -2.31 4.84 -12.63
N PHE A 77 -3.02 5.85 -13.13
CA PHE A 77 -4.17 6.43 -12.43
C PHE A 77 -5.23 5.38 -12.14
N TRP A 78 -5.68 4.65 -13.17
CA TRP A 78 -6.70 3.62 -13.00
C TRP A 78 -6.24 2.44 -12.15
N LEU A 79 -4.99 2.00 -12.31
CA LEU A 79 -4.41 0.96 -11.46
C LEU A 79 -4.41 1.36 -9.98
N VAL A 80 -3.98 2.60 -9.68
CA VAL A 80 -4.00 3.13 -8.31
C VAL A 80 -5.43 3.21 -7.79
N VAL A 81 -6.37 3.76 -8.55
CA VAL A 81 -7.78 3.87 -8.12
C VAL A 81 -8.39 2.49 -7.84
N VAL A 82 -8.22 1.53 -8.74
CA VAL A 82 -8.77 0.17 -8.59
C VAL A 82 -8.12 -0.56 -7.41
N ALA A 83 -6.79 -0.54 -7.32
CA ALA A 83 -6.08 -1.13 -6.19
C ALA A 83 -6.47 -0.46 -4.87
N PHE A 84 -6.66 0.86 -4.87
CA PHE A 84 -6.98 1.60 -3.67
C PHE A 84 -8.43 1.38 -3.21
N MET A 85 -9.35 1.17 -4.16
CA MET A 85 -10.72 0.79 -3.85
C MET A 85 -10.81 -0.55 -3.12
N ALA A 86 -9.92 -1.49 -3.44
CA ALA A 86 -9.81 -2.76 -2.71
C ALA A 86 -9.38 -2.58 -1.23
N GLY A 87 -8.96 -1.37 -0.82
CA GLY A 87 -8.70 -1.03 0.59
C GLY A 87 -9.90 -1.28 1.51
N ILE A 88 -11.14 -1.21 0.99
CA ILE A 88 -12.34 -1.56 1.76
C ILE A 88 -12.37 -3.02 2.19
N LEU A 89 -11.79 -3.93 1.39
CA LEU A 89 -11.71 -5.34 1.73
C LEU A 89 -10.80 -5.56 2.95
N ARG A 90 -9.72 -4.78 3.09
CA ARG A 90 -8.87 -4.82 4.29
C ARG A 90 -9.61 -4.34 5.52
N LEU A 91 -10.42 -3.28 5.39
CA LEU A 91 -11.25 -2.79 6.49
C LEU A 91 -12.26 -3.86 6.94
N LEU A 92 -13.00 -4.45 6.00
CA LEU A 92 -13.98 -5.50 6.29
C LEU A 92 -13.31 -6.74 6.89
N ALA A 93 -12.20 -7.21 6.31
CA ALA A 93 -11.44 -8.34 6.84
C ALA A 93 -10.93 -8.08 8.26
N SER A 94 -10.43 -6.87 8.52
CA SER A 94 -9.93 -6.50 9.86
C SER A 94 -11.05 -6.47 10.89
N ALA A 95 -12.23 -5.96 10.52
CA ALA A 95 -13.41 -5.99 11.39
C ALA A 95 -13.83 -7.42 11.71
N LEU A 96 -13.83 -8.31 10.72
CA LEU A 96 -14.16 -9.73 10.90
C LEU A 96 -13.11 -10.49 11.73
N GLN A 97 -11.83 -10.13 11.64
CA GLN A 97 -10.77 -10.71 12.46
C GLN A 97 -10.87 -10.24 13.92
N LEU A 98 -11.16 -8.96 14.15
CA LEU A 98 -11.32 -8.41 15.50
C LEU A 98 -12.57 -8.95 16.22
N THR A 99 -13.59 -9.40 15.48
CA THR A 99 -14.76 -10.07 16.03
C THR A 99 -14.61 -11.60 16.13
N ASN A 100 -13.42 -12.14 15.86
CA ASN A 100 -13.11 -13.58 15.85
C ASN A 100 -13.95 -14.42 14.87
N ILE A 101 -14.54 -13.80 13.83
CA ILE A 101 -15.27 -14.51 12.77
C ILE A 101 -14.29 -15.11 11.76
N LEU A 102 -13.23 -14.37 11.41
CA LEU A 102 -12.11 -14.87 10.61
C LEU A 102 -10.93 -15.21 11.53
N PRO A 103 -10.22 -16.34 11.30
CA PRO A 103 -8.97 -16.60 11.99
C PRO A 103 -7.99 -15.45 11.73
N GLY A 104 -7.52 -14.83 12.81
CA GLY A 104 -6.54 -13.75 12.76
C GLY A 104 -5.17 -14.30 12.37
N GLY A 105 -4.60 -13.81 11.27
CA GLY A 105 -3.26 -14.19 10.82
C GLY A 105 -2.11 -13.49 11.56
N GLY A 106 -2.40 -12.62 12.53
CA GLY A 106 -1.40 -11.88 13.28
C GLY A 106 -1.97 -11.13 14.49
N PRO A 107 -1.12 -10.43 15.26
CA PRO A 107 -1.53 -9.70 16.47
C PRO A 107 -2.59 -8.62 16.22
N ALA A 108 -3.41 -8.30 17.22
CA ALA A 108 -4.50 -7.31 17.08
C ALA A 108 -4.02 -5.90 16.63
N TRP A 109 -2.82 -5.49 17.05
CA TRP A 109 -2.23 -4.21 16.62
C TRP A 109 -1.93 -4.18 15.12
N TYR A 110 -1.53 -5.32 14.54
CA TYR A 110 -1.25 -5.47 13.12
C TYR A 110 -2.54 -5.41 12.31
N VAL A 111 -3.60 -6.06 12.82
CA VAL A 111 -4.95 -5.98 12.24
C VAL A 111 -5.48 -4.54 12.27
N ALA A 112 -5.30 -3.81 13.38
CA ALA A 112 -5.69 -2.41 13.49
C ALA A 112 -4.90 -1.51 12.51
N LEU A 113 -3.60 -1.75 12.35
CA LEU A 113 -2.77 -1.06 11.37
C LEU A 113 -3.24 -1.34 9.93
N GLN A 114 -3.56 -2.60 9.60
CA GLN A 114 -4.10 -2.95 8.29
C GLN A 114 -5.43 -2.25 8.00
N ALA A 115 -6.32 -2.18 9.00
CA ALA A 115 -7.57 -1.44 8.88
C ALA A 115 -7.32 0.05 8.59
N ALA A 116 -6.40 0.67 9.33
CA ALA A 116 -6.04 2.09 9.14
C ALA A 116 -5.46 2.34 7.74
N ILE A 117 -4.54 1.48 7.28
CA ILE A 117 -3.97 1.57 5.93
C ILE A 117 -5.06 1.39 4.87
N GLY A 118 -5.94 0.39 5.03
CA GLY A 118 -7.06 0.13 4.11
C GLY A 118 -8.03 1.29 4.02
N THR A 119 -8.39 1.90 5.15
CA THR A 119 -9.25 3.09 5.20
C THR A 119 -8.59 4.29 4.52
N ALA A 120 -7.33 4.58 4.84
CA ALA A 120 -6.60 5.67 4.20
C ALA A 120 -6.52 5.47 2.68
N GLN A 121 -6.18 4.25 2.25
CA GLN A 121 -6.12 3.86 0.84
C GLN A 121 -7.47 4.09 0.13
N PHE A 122 -8.57 3.65 0.74
CA PHE A 122 -9.92 3.85 0.20
C PHE A 122 -10.32 5.33 0.12
N LEU A 123 -10.04 6.13 1.15
CA LEU A 123 -10.31 7.57 1.15
C LEU A 123 -9.51 8.30 0.06
N ILE A 124 -8.26 7.90 -0.18
CA ILE A 124 -7.43 8.43 -1.26
C ILE A 124 -8.06 8.11 -2.62
N ALA A 125 -8.54 6.88 -2.85
CA ALA A 125 -9.23 6.52 -4.09
C ALA A 125 -10.48 7.38 -4.32
N LEU A 126 -11.30 7.59 -3.29
CA LEU A 126 -12.49 8.44 -3.38
C LEU A 126 -12.11 9.88 -3.74
N ALA A 127 -11.07 10.42 -3.12
CA ALA A 127 -10.56 11.76 -3.42
C ALA A 127 -10.04 11.86 -4.86
N MET A 128 -9.32 10.84 -5.35
CA MET A 128 -8.88 10.77 -6.75
C MET A 128 -10.03 10.72 -7.75
N ILE A 129 -11.10 9.96 -7.47
CA ILE A 129 -12.30 9.92 -8.32
C ILE A 129 -13.02 11.27 -8.31
N ALA A 130 -13.16 11.90 -7.13
CA ALA A 130 -13.78 13.21 -7.01
C ALA A 130 -12.98 14.29 -7.76
N GLY A 131 -11.65 14.26 -7.68
CA GLY A 131 -10.74 15.13 -8.43
C GLY A 131 -10.80 14.89 -9.94
N TYR A 132 -10.88 13.62 -10.36
CA TYR A 132 -11.00 13.25 -11.77
C TYR A 132 -12.20 13.89 -12.45
N ARG A 133 -13.35 13.96 -11.77
CA ARG A 133 -14.57 14.61 -12.32
C ARG A 133 -14.40 16.10 -12.58
N LYS A 134 -13.47 16.77 -11.90
CA LYS A 134 -13.25 18.22 -11.98
C LYS A 134 -12.08 18.61 -12.89
N ALA A 135 -10.97 17.88 -12.81
CA ALA A 135 -9.70 18.26 -13.42
C ALA A 135 -9.08 17.16 -14.31
N GLY A 136 -9.79 16.06 -14.53
CA GLY A 136 -9.32 14.94 -15.35
C GLY A 136 -8.26 14.08 -14.69
N VAL A 137 -7.61 13.22 -15.48
CA VAL A 137 -6.63 12.24 -15.00
C VAL A 137 -5.43 12.96 -14.36
N TRP A 138 -5.10 12.59 -13.12
CA TRP A 138 -4.06 13.24 -12.31
C TRP A 138 -4.28 14.73 -12.04
N GLY A 139 -5.50 15.25 -12.18
CA GLY A 139 -5.84 16.63 -11.79
C GLY A 139 -5.58 16.90 -10.30
N ALA A 140 -5.17 18.12 -9.97
CA ALA A 140 -4.90 18.52 -8.59
C ALA A 140 -6.21 18.75 -7.80
N PHE A 141 -6.24 18.28 -6.55
CA PHE A 141 -7.27 18.59 -5.53
C PHE A 141 -6.60 18.77 -4.16
#